data_AF-A0A844IFR4-F1
#
_entry.id   AF-A0A844IFR4-F1
#
_cell.length_a   1.000
_cell.length_b   1.000
_cell.length_c   1.000
_cell.angle_alpha   90.00
_cell.angle_beta   90.00
_cell.angle_gamma   90.00
#
_symmetry.space_group_name_H-M   'P 1'
#
loop_
_entity.id
_entity.type
_entity.pdbx_description
1 polymer ?
#
loop_
_entity_poly.entity_id
_entity_poly.type
_entity_poly.pdbx_seq_one_letter_code
_entity_poly.pdbx_strand_id
1 'polypeptide(L)'
;MEEINYLLGRFGSDTMNYIESERIGRGSNPNIDDQTKRLIAEELVPAYQLALEESNYIDWNYLREQVFSFMRAGAEYEKYDILVVDEAQDLSALQIKILLELTSSDTNSITFIRDTTQRIYKNNYIWDDININFGISSKLDLGKNYRNTCEIAMVAASLMQSALNHENDIHILDPDLTETSGLKPIWIRGRYTNQKQYLLNTLGNIDISTESVGILHMRMLDVNELYGKLRSLGYDNCFLLRDEDNLKDASGGIYISTLHSAKGLEFDHVFIVGYDDFFAPGPNSLSHRSTSAHLSAHRKLLYTAITRARKTLTITSSINEYSRFLKEIDINLLQTIRV
;
A
#
# COMPACT_ATOMS: atom_id res chain seq x y z
N MET A 1 -9.06 -9.97 -16.35
CA MET A 1 -9.09 -9.75 -14.89
C MET A 1 -8.72 -8.32 -14.50
N GLU A 2 -7.50 -7.81 -14.74
CA GLU A 2 -7.17 -6.42 -14.34
C GLU A 2 -8.12 -5.35 -14.93
N GLU A 3 -8.46 -5.45 -16.21
CA GLU A 3 -9.36 -4.48 -16.84
C GLU A 3 -10.81 -4.64 -16.38
N ILE A 4 -11.24 -5.88 -16.10
CA ILE A 4 -12.54 -6.17 -15.48
C ILE A 4 -12.62 -5.49 -14.10
N ASN A 5 -11.57 -5.63 -13.28
CA ASN A 5 -11.49 -4.98 -11.98
C ASN A 5 -11.47 -3.45 -12.08
N TYR A 6 -10.80 -2.90 -13.11
CA TYR A 6 -10.80 -1.47 -13.37
C TYR A 6 -12.20 -0.95 -13.74
N LEU A 7 -12.86 -1.61 -14.69
CA LEU A 7 -14.20 -1.26 -15.13
C LEU A 7 -15.19 -1.35 -13.97
N LEU A 8 -15.28 -2.50 -13.30
CA LEU A 8 -16.21 -2.71 -12.19
C LEU A 8 -15.89 -1.81 -10.99
N GLY A 9 -14.62 -1.56 -10.70
CA GLY A 9 -14.23 -0.71 -9.58
C GLY A 9 -14.54 0.78 -9.77
N ARG A 10 -14.67 1.24 -11.03
CA ARG A 10 -14.86 2.66 -11.37
C ARG A 10 -16.26 3.00 -11.88
N PHE A 11 -16.76 2.20 -12.81
CA PHE A 11 -18.01 2.42 -13.53
C PHE A 11 -19.09 1.44 -13.13
N GLY A 12 -18.68 0.25 -12.67
CA GLY A 12 -19.63 -0.77 -12.32
C GLY A 12 -20.22 -1.48 -13.52
N SER A 13 -21.54 -1.66 -13.52
CA SER A 13 -22.34 -2.13 -14.64
C SER A 13 -22.56 -1.08 -15.72
N ASP A 14 -22.11 0.17 -15.51
CA ASP A 14 -22.18 1.26 -16.49
C ASP A 14 -21.08 1.14 -17.55
N THR A 15 -21.31 0.22 -18.49
CA THR A 15 -20.39 -0.12 -19.58
C THR A 15 -20.25 1.00 -20.62
N MET A 16 -21.28 1.84 -20.80
CA MET A 16 -21.25 2.95 -21.76
C MET A 16 -20.29 4.05 -21.33
N ASN A 17 -20.33 4.46 -20.06
CA ASN A 17 -19.39 5.45 -19.52
C ASN A 17 -17.93 4.95 -19.57
N TYR A 18 -17.70 3.63 -19.44
CA TYR A 18 -16.38 3.05 -19.64
C TYR A 18 -15.88 3.16 -21.09
N ILE A 19 -16.74 2.86 -22.07
CA ILE A 19 -16.39 2.93 -23.50
C ILE A 19 -16.05 4.38 -23.89
N GLU A 20 -16.83 5.35 -23.43
CA GLU A 20 -16.65 6.78 -23.74
C GLU A 20 -15.48 7.43 -22.98
N SER A 21 -15.04 6.84 -21.86
CA SER A 21 -13.94 7.40 -21.07
C SER A 21 -12.58 7.28 -21.78
N GLU A 22 -11.83 8.39 -21.82
CA GLU A 22 -10.41 8.35 -22.17
C GLU A 22 -9.62 7.67 -21.05
N ARG A 23 -8.88 6.61 -21.39
CA ARG A 23 -7.98 5.95 -20.44
C ARG A 23 -6.67 6.71 -20.38
N ILE A 24 -6.60 7.79 -19.61
CA ILE A 24 -5.34 8.49 -19.36
C ILE A 24 -4.52 7.68 -18.34
N GLY A 25 -3.36 7.15 -18.77
CA GLY A 25 -2.27 6.75 -17.87
C GLY A 25 -2.11 5.25 -17.56
N ARG A 26 -1.55 4.49 -18.52
CA ARG A 26 -0.42 3.57 -18.24
C ARG A 26 0.79 4.23 -18.88
N GLY A 27 1.87 4.51 -18.13
CA GLY A 27 3.10 5.00 -18.76
C GLY A 27 3.46 4.14 -19.98
N SER A 28 3.74 4.81 -21.10
CA SER A 28 4.34 4.30 -22.35
C SER A 28 3.90 2.93 -22.92
N ASN A 29 2.69 2.43 -22.64
CA ASN A 29 2.12 1.24 -23.32
C ASN A 29 0.68 1.52 -23.79
N PRO A 30 0.24 0.95 -24.93
CA PRO A 30 -0.82 1.53 -25.74
C PRO A 30 -2.17 1.54 -25.03
N ASN A 31 -2.97 2.58 -25.35
CA ASN A 31 -4.40 2.62 -25.07
C ASN A 31 -5.02 1.30 -25.54
N ILE A 32 -5.86 0.70 -24.69
CA ILE A 32 -6.75 -0.36 -25.16
C ILE A 32 -7.60 0.29 -26.24
N ASP A 33 -7.57 -0.27 -27.44
CA ASP A 33 -8.36 0.23 -28.56
C ASP A 33 -9.86 0.10 -28.25
N ASP A 34 -10.67 0.89 -28.93
CA ASP A 34 -12.11 0.96 -28.64
C ASP A 34 -12.83 -0.36 -28.91
N GLN A 35 -12.33 -1.21 -29.83
CA GLN A 35 -12.91 -2.53 -30.08
C GLN A 35 -12.67 -3.46 -28.89
N THR A 36 -11.45 -3.46 -28.35
CA THR A 36 -11.11 -4.24 -27.16
C THR A 36 -11.87 -3.72 -25.93
N LYS A 37 -12.07 -2.40 -25.79
CA LYS A 37 -12.92 -1.86 -24.71
C LYS A 37 -14.36 -2.36 -24.82
N ARG A 38 -14.95 -2.32 -26.01
CA ARG A 38 -16.30 -2.82 -26.26
C ARG A 38 -16.41 -4.31 -25.97
N LEU A 39 -15.46 -5.12 -26.45
CA LEU A 39 -15.43 -6.56 -26.15
C LEU A 39 -15.41 -6.82 -24.63
N ILE A 40 -14.61 -6.05 -23.89
CA ILE A 40 -14.53 -6.19 -22.43
C ILE A 40 -15.87 -5.83 -21.78
N ALA A 41 -16.45 -4.71 -22.18
CA ALA A 41 -17.63 -4.14 -21.56
C ALA A 41 -18.92 -4.89 -21.93
N GLU A 42 -19.08 -5.27 -23.19
CA GLU A 42 -20.30 -5.84 -23.76
C GLU A 42 -20.32 -7.38 -23.70
N GLU A 43 -19.16 -8.04 -23.70
CA GLU A 43 -19.09 -9.52 -23.69
C GLU A 43 -18.45 -10.09 -22.42
N LEU A 44 -17.23 -9.66 -22.08
CA LEU A 44 -16.45 -10.31 -21.02
C LEU A 44 -16.99 -10.02 -19.62
N VAL A 45 -17.37 -8.77 -19.30
CA VAL A 45 -17.93 -8.43 -17.99
C VAL A 45 -19.27 -9.14 -17.75
N PRO A 46 -20.24 -9.12 -18.68
CA PRO A 46 -21.47 -9.88 -18.53
C PRO A 46 -21.23 -11.38 -18.37
N ALA A 47 -20.35 -11.98 -19.19
CA ALA A 47 -20.01 -13.40 -19.07
C ALA A 47 -19.35 -13.73 -17.72
N TYR A 48 -18.52 -12.83 -17.20
CA TYR A 48 -17.90 -12.98 -15.89
C TYR A 48 -18.92 -12.93 -14.76
N GLN A 49 -19.85 -11.97 -14.78
CA GLN A 49 -20.91 -11.85 -13.78
C GLN A 49 -21.86 -13.05 -13.82
N LEU A 50 -22.26 -13.49 -15.02
CA LEU A 50 -23.08 -14.69 -15.19
C LEU A 50 -22.38 -15.92 -14.57
N ALA A 51 -21.08 -16.10 -14.83
CA ALA A 51 -20.33 -17.22 -14.28
C ALA A 51 -20.23 -17.18 -12.75
N LEU A 52 -20.14 -15.99 -12.14
CA LEU A 52 -20.20 -15.83 -10.69
C LEU A 52 -21.58 -16.23 -10.14
N GLU A 53 -22.65 -15.77 -10.77
CA GLU A 53 -24.03 -16.07 -10.38
C GLU A 53 -24.37 -17.56 -10.50
N GLU A 54 -24.05 -18.19 -11.64
CA GLU A 54 -24.25 -19.63 -11.86
C GLU A 54 -23.47 -20.50 -10.86
N SER A 55 -22.30 -20.01 -10.44
CA SER A 55 -21.45 -20.70 -9.46
C SER A 55 -21.78 -20.34 -8.01
N ASN A 56 -22.74 -19.45 -7.76
CA ASN A 56 -23.08 -18.89 -6.46
C ASN A 56 -21.86 -18.32 -5.70
N TYR A 57 -20.95 -17.67 -6.45
CA TYR A 57 -19.80 -16.97 -5.88
C TYR A 57 -20.05 -15.47 -5.87
N ILE A 58 -19.54 -14.82 -4.82
CA ILE A 58 -19.54 -13.37 -4.68
C ILE A 58 -18.09 -12.92 -4.58
N ASP A 59 -17.70 -11.98 -5.45
CA ASP A 59 -16.44 -11.26 -5.31
C ASP A 59 -16.70 -9.84 -4.79
N TRP A 60 -15.63 -9.14 -4.41
CA TRP A 60 -15.74 -7.80 -3.83
C TRP A 60 -16.31 -6.77 -4.81
N ASN A 61 -16.05 -6.93 -6.12
CA ASN A 61 -16.56 -5.99 -7.12
C ASN A 61 -18.05 -6.19 -7.36
N TYR A 62 -18.50 -7.44 -7.46
CA TYR A 62 -19.90 -7.81 -7.54
C TYR A 62 -20.66 -7.29 -6.32
N LEU A 63 -20.14 -7.49 -5.10
CA LEU A 63 -20.79 -6.99 -3.89
C LEU A 63 -20.98 -5.47 -3.92
N ARG A 64 -19.94 -4.71 -4.31
CA ARG A 64 -20.02 -3.24 -4.41
C ARG A 64 -21.04 -2.81 -5.45
N GLU A 65 -21.07 -3.50 -6.59
CA GLU A 65 -22.04 -3.23 -7.66
C GLU A 65 -23.48 -3.50 -7.24
N GLN A 66 -23.72 -4.61 -6.54
CA GLN A 66 -25.04 -4.93 -6.02
C GLN A 66 -25.50 -3.84 -5.05
N VAL A 67 -24.64 -3.43 -4.10
CA VAL A 67 -24.94 -2.34 -3.17
C VAL A 67 -25.31 -1.06 -3.91
N PHE A 68 -24.49 -0.64 -4.87
CA PHE A 68 -24.74 0.58 -5.64
C PHE A 68 -26.04 0.48 -6.48
N SER A 69 -26.31 -0.69 -7.06
CA SER A 69 -27.53 -0.94 -7.84
C SER A 69 -28.79 -0.90 -6.97
N PHE A 70 -28.75 -1.49 -5.76
CA PHE A 70 -29.83 -1.38 -4.79
C PHE A 70 -30.11 0.07 -4.39
N MET A 71 -29.05 0.87 -4.16
CA MET A 71 -29.21 2.30 -3.85
C MET A 71 -29.87 3.06 -5.01
N ARG A 72 -29.44 2.81 -6.26
CA ARG A 72 -30.05 3.45 -7.45
C ARG A 72 -31.48 3.01 -7.71
N ALA A 73 -31.85 1.80 -7.31
CA ALA A 73 -33.22 1.29 -7.38
C ALA A 73 -34.16 1.91 -6.34
N GLY A 74 -33.67 2.81 -5.48
CA GLY A 74 -34.45 3.50 -4.47
C GLY A 74 -34.73 2.65 -3.23
N ALA A 75 -33.87 1.69 -2.92
CA ALA A 75 -33.94 0.96 -1.66
C ALA A 75 -33.85 1.93 -0.47
N GLU A 76 -34.53 1.60 0.63
CA GLU A 76 -34.39 2.34 1.88
C GLU A 76 -33.13 1.89 2.62
N TYR A 77 -32.32 2.85 3.06
CA TYR A 77 -31.13 2.65 3.88
C TYR A 77 -30.91 3.85 4.77
N GLU A 78 -30.25 3.62 5.90
CA GLU A 78 -29.87 4.69 6.83
C GLU A 78 -28.79 5.58 6.20
N LYS A 79 -28.96 6.89 6.36
CA LYS A 79 -27.96 7.90 5.99
C LYS A 79 -27.28 8.43 7.24
N TYR A 80 -26.04 8.87 7.08
CA TYR A 80 -25.21 9.36 8.18
C TYR A 80 -25.07 10.87 8.11
N ASP A 81 -25.28 11.54 9.25
CA ASP A 81 -25.12 12.98 9.36
C ASP A 81 -23.66 13.42 9.21
N ILE A 82 -22.71 12.59 9.66
CA ILE A 82 -21.27 12.88 9.59
C ILE A 82 -20.55 11.59 9.19
N LEU A 83 -19.78 11.65 8.10
CA LEU A 83 -18.90 10.57 7.66
C LEU A 83 -17.45 11.02 7.70
N VAL A 84 -16.59 10.23 8.35
CA VAL A 84 -15.15 10.39 8.32
C VAL A 84 -14.56 9.14 7.68
N VAL A 85 -13.84 9.33 6.59
CA VAL A 85 -13.28 8.26 5.79
C VAL A 85 -11.77 8.35 5.85
N ASP A 86 -11.16 7.45 6.59
CA ASP A 86 -9.70 7.32 6.65
C ASP A 86 -9.17 6.51 5.46
N GLU A 87 -7.89 6.68 5.14
CA GLU A 87 -7.18 5.95 4.07
C GLU A 87 -7.91 5.95 2.71
N ALA A 88 -8.59 7.06 2.36
CA ALA A 88 -9.50 7.09 1.22
C ALA A 88 -8.80 6.87 -0.15
N GLN A 89 -7.46 6.91 -0.22
CA GLN A 89 -6.70 6.54 -1.40
C GLN A 89 -6.81 5.06 -1.81
N ASP A 90 -7.20 4.18 -0.87
CA ASP A 90 -7.40 2.75 -1.12
C ASP A 90 -8.78 2.42 -1.67
N LEU A 91 -9.75 3.31 -1.47
CA LEU A 91 -11.11 3.12 -1.97
C LEU A 91 -11.16 3.20 -3.49
N SER A 92 -12.09 2.47 -4.10
CA SER A 92 -12.42 2.59 -5.52
C SER A 92 -13.39 3.76 -5.76
N ALA A 93 -13.52 4.22 -7.01
CA ALA A 93 -14.44 5.31 -7.32
C ALA A 93 -15.91 4.94 -7.00
N LEU A 94 -16.28 3.67 -7.22
CA LEU A 94 -17.59 3.15 -6.85
C LEU A 94 -17.83 3.21 -5.33
N GLN A 95 -16.85 2.83 -4.52
CA GLN A 95 -16.96 2.94 -3.06
C GLN A 95 -17.14 4.39 -2.61
N ILE A 96 -16.44 5.33 -3.26
CA ILE A 96 -16.64 6.77 -2.97
C ILE A 96 -18.05 7.21 -3.34
N LYS A 97 -18.59 6.80 -4.50
CA LYS A 97 -19.98 7.10 -4.88
C LYS A 97 -20.98 6.56 -3.86
N ILE A 98 -20.76 5.34 -3.37
CA ILE A 98 -21.58 4.73 -2.31
C ILE A 98 -21.51 5.55 -1.02
N LEU A 99 -20.31 5.95 -0.58
CA LEU A 99 -20.13 6.75 0.64
C LEU A 99 -20.78 8.14 0.53
N LEU A 100 -20.72 8.76 -0.65
CA LEU A 100 -21.41 10.01 -0.92
C LEU A 100 -22.93 9.85 -0.83
N GLU A 101 -23.49 8.77 -1.37
CA GLU A 101 -24.93 8.49 -1.29
C GLU A 101 -25.42 8.21 0.15
N LEU A 102 -24.56 7.59 0.96
CA LEU A 102 -24.80 7.35 2.39
C LEU A 102 -24.74 8.63 3.24
N THR A 103 -24.26 9.75 2.70
CA THR A 103 -24.23 11.02 3.43
C THR A 103 -25.62 11.65 3.46
N SER A 104 -26.07 12.09 4.63
CA SER A 104 -27.35 12.80 4.78
C SER A 104 -27.35 14.08 3.94
N SER A 105 -28.44 14.30 3.18
CA SER A 105 -28.63 15.52 2.41
C SER A 105 -28.80 16.76 3.28
N ASP A 106 -29.15 16.59 4.56
CA ASP A 106 -29.40 17.68 5.50
C ASP A 106 -28.08 18.32 5.98
N THR A 107 -27.03 17.51 6.13
CA THR A 107 -25.72 17.96 6.63
C THR A 107 -24.67 18.07 5.53
N ASN A 108 -24.70 17.16 4.54
CA ASN A 108 -23.66 16.98 3.53
C ASN A 108 -22.24 16.96 4.12
N SER A 109 -22.07 16.35 5.30
CA SER A 109 -20.80 16.35 6.03
C SER A 109 -20.04 15.05 5.82
N ILE A 110 -19.06 15.09 4.90
CA ILE A 110 -18.13 13.99 4.66
C ILE A 110 -16.69 14.52 4.63
N THR A 111 -15.78 13.84 5.33
CA THR A 111 -14.36 14.17 5.36
C THR A 111 -13.55 12.97 4.87
N PHE A 112 -12.73 13.18 3.84
CA PHE A 112 -11.79 12.19 3.34
C PHE A 112 -10.37 12.51 3.82
N ILE A 113 -9.76 11.60 4.57
CA ILE A 113 -8.35 11.67 4.99
C ILE A 113 -7.54 10.78 4.05
N ARG A 114 -6.41 11.30 3.56
CA ARG A 114 -5.64 10.64 2.50
C ARG A 114 -4.14 10.87 2.60
N ASP A 115 -3.37 9.82 2.30
CA ASP A 115 -1.95 9.90 2.00
C ASP A 115 -1.67 9.31 0.61
N THR A 116 -1.41 10.19 -0.37
CA THR A 116 -1.23 9.77 -1.78
C THR A 116 0.05 8.97 -2.01
N THR A 117 1.06 9.11 -1.13
CA THR A 117 2.35 8.43 -1.26
C THR A 117 2.29 6.95 -0.85
N GLN A 118 1.43 6.63 0.10
CA GLN A 118 1.22 5.27 0.63
C GLN A 118 0.22 4.45 -0.18
N ARG A 119 -0.18 4.95 -1.36
CA ARG A 119 -1.14 4.29 -2.23
C ARG A 119 -0.53 3.06 -2.92
N ILE A 120 -0.67 1.89 -2.31
CA ILE A 120 -0.13 0.62 -2.86
C ILE A 120 -0.93 0.14 -4.08
N TYR A 121 -2.24 0.39 -4.14
CA TYR A 121 -3.13 -0.07 -5.22
C TYR A 121 -3.48 1.05 -6.21
N LYS A 122 -3.39 0.76 -7.52
CA LYS A 122 -3.81 1.69 -8.58
C LYS A 122 -5.33 1.63 -8.80
N ASN A 123 -6.11 2.22 -7.91
CA ASN A 123 -7.50 2.56 -8.22
C ASN A 123 -7.51 3.88 -9.02
N ASN A 124 -7.27 3.81 -10.33
CA ASN A 124 -7.14 4.99 -11.19
C ASN A 124 -8.47 5.76 -11.31
N TYR A 125 -8.81 6.59 -10.34
CA TYR A 125 -9.71 7.72 -10.50
C TYR A 125 -8.98 8.98 -10.08
N ILE A 126 -9.09 9.97 -10.94
CA ILE A 126 -8.68 11.33 -10.66
C ILE A 126 -9.82 11.89 -9.80
N TRP A 127 -9.52 12.43 -8.63
CA TRP A 127 -10.57 13.01 -7.77
C TRP A 127 -11.27 14.17 -8.46
N ASP A 128 -10.58 14.82 -9.40
CA ASP A 128 -11.17 15.81 -10.30
C ASP A 128 -12.19 15.20 -11.28
N ASP A 129 -12.16 13.89 -11.57
CA ASP A 129 -13.22 13.23 -12.34
C ASP A 129 -14.44 12.88 -11.47
N ILE A 130 -14.27 12.80 -10.14
CA ILE A 130 -15.37 12.66 -9.18
C ILE A 130 -16.02 14.03 -8.90
N ASN A 131 -15.40 15.14 -9.34
CA ASN A 131 -15.96 16.50 -9.25
C ASN A 131 -17.11 16.73 -10.23
N ILE A 132 -18.31 16.24 -9.92
CA ILE A 132 -19.52 16.82 -10.54
C ILE A 132 -20.57 17.32 -9.56
N ASN A 133 -20.66 16.90 -8.29
CA ASN A 133 -21.77 17.40 -7.42
C ASN A 133 -21.48 17.70 -5.94
N PHE A 134 -20.33 17.30 -5.39
CA PHE A 134 -20.01 17.60 -3.99
C PHE A 134 -18.93 18.66 -3.96
N GLY A 135 -19.34 19.94 -3.96
CA GLY A 135 -18.41 21.06 -3.88
C GLY A 135 -17.46 20.86 -2.71
N ILE A 136 -16.17 20.64 -2.99
CA ILE A 136 -15.13 20.55 -1.97
C ILE A 136 -15.16 21.88 -1.21
N SER A 137 -15.74 21.86 -0.02
CA SER A 137 -15.93 23.06 0.80
C SER A 137 -14.60 23.58 1.33
N SER A 138 -13.62 22.69 1.52
CA SER A 138 -12.25 23.02 1.91
C SER A 138 -11.29 21.85 1.64
N LYS A 139 -10.05 22.16 1.26
CA LYS A 139 -8.93 21.22 1.24
C LYS A 139 -7.88 21.72 2.23
N LEU A 140 -7.43 20.84 3.13
CA LEU A 140 -6.35 21.12 4.06
C LEU A 140 -5.21 20.13 3.84
N ASP A 141 -4.04 20.64 3.48
CA ASP A 141 -2.83 19.85 3.33
C ASP A 141 -2.00 19.92 4.61
N LEU A 142 -1.72 18.75 5.22
CA LEU A 142 -0.88 18.65 6.41
C LEU A 142 0.59 18.44 5.99
N GLY A 143 1.39 19.51 6.03
CA GLY A 143 2.78 19.47 5.53
C GLY A 143 3.82 18.98 6.53
N LYS A 144 3.53 18.95 7.83
CA LYS A 144 4.52 18.59 8.85
C LYS A 144 4.56 17.09 9.14
N ASN A 145 5.76 16.55 9.27
CA ASN A 145 5.97 15.14 9.60
C ASN A 145 6.42 14.96 11.06
N TYR A 146 5.59 14.30 11.84
CA TYR A 146 5.87 13.94 13.24
C TYR A 146 6.05 12.43 13.43
N ARG A 147 5.95 11.64 12.35
CA ARG A 147 5.87 10.17 12.41
C ARG A 147 7.24 9.53 12.55
N ASN A 148 8.19 9.96 11.74
CA ASN A 148 9.50 9.34 11.61
C ASN A 148 10.60 10.39 11.63
N THR A 149 11.84 9.96 11.80
CA THR A 149 13.00 10.88 11.78
C THR A 149 13.27 11.39 10.37
N CYS A 150 13.92 12.55 10.29
CA CYS A 150 14.33 13.18 9.04
C CYS A 150 15.15 12.22 8.17
N GLU A 151 16.07 11.44 8.75
CA GLU A 151 16.92 10.49 8.00
C GLU A 151 16.08 9.37 7.36
N ILE A 152 15.04 8.89 8.06
CA ILE A 152 14.10 7.89 7.51
C ILE A 152 13.26 8.52 6.40
N ALA A 153 12.74 9.74 6.62
CA ALA A 153 11.98 10.49 5.61
C ALA A 153 12.80 10.73 4.34
N MET A 154 14.06 11.13 4.47
CA MET A 154 14.98 11.35 3.34
C MET A 154 15.22 10.06 2.56
N VAL A 155 15.46 8.92 3.23
CA VAL A 155 15.60 7.62 2.57
C VAL A 155 14.33 7.27 1.80
N ALA A 156 13.16 7.42 2.41
CA ALA A 156 11.86 7.15 1.78
C ALA A 156 11.62 8.07 0.55
N ALA A 157 11.94 9.36 0.66
CA ALA A 157 11.80 10.33 -0.41
C ALA A 157 12.73 10.01 -1.59
N SER A 158 13.99 9.63 -1.33
CA SER A 158 14.96 9.27 -2.38
C SER A 158 14.48 8.07 -3.22
N LEU A 159 13.89 7.06 -2.58
CA LEU A 159 13.30 5.90 -3.27
C LEU A 159 12.20 6.33 -4.25
N MET A 160 11.38 7.31 -3.85
CA MET A 160 10.21 7.74 -4.63
C MET A 160 10.55 8.76 -5.72
N GLN A 161 11.76 9.30 -5.74
CA GLN A 161 12.20 10.26 -6.75
C GLN A 161 12.12 9.70 -8.18
N SER A 162 12.41 8.40 -8.35
CA SER A 162 12.26 7.70 -9.63
C SER A 162 10.79 7.56 -10.07
N ALA A 163 9.83 7.60 -9.13
CA ALA A 163 8.40 7.51 -9.40
C ALA A 163 7.79 8.85 -9.80
N LEU A 164 8.27 9.96 -9.21
CA LEU A 164 7.81 11.33 -9.54
C LEU A 164 7.95 11.65 -11.03
N ASN A 165 8.98 11.11 -11.69
CA ASN A 165 9.21 11.33 -13.12
C ASN A 165 8.17 10.65 -14.02
N HIS A 166 7.32 9.78 -13.47
CA HIS A 166 6.41 8.92 -14.24
C HIS A 166 4.94 8.96 -13.75
N GLU A 167 4.66 9.54 -12.59
CA GLU A 167 3.32 9.61 -12.00
C GLU A 167 3.04 11.02 -11.47
N ASN A 168 2.03 11.71 -12.02
CA ASN A 168 1.72 13.10 -11.70
C ASN A 168 1.08 13.31 -10.31
N ASP A 169 0.55 12.25 -9.68
CA ASP A 169 -0.27 12.35 -8.46
C ASP A 169 0.46 11.93 -7.17
N ILE A 170 1.79 11.80 -7.20
CA ILE A 170 2.57 11.45 -6.00
C ILE A 170 3.03 12.74 -5.31
N HIS A 171 2.52 13.00 -4.11
CA HIS A 171 2.95 14.14 -3.31
C HIS A 171 3.84 13.71 -2.13
N ILE A 172 5.15 13.66 -2.34
CA ILE A 172 6.11 13.33 -1.26
C ILE A 172 6.17 14.49 -0.27
N LEU A 173 6.00 14.19 1.02
CA LEU A 173 6.27 15.15 2.08
C LEU A 173 7.75 15.55 2.07
N ASP A 174 8.01 16.85 2.12
CA ASP A 174 9.37 17.37 2.20
C ASP A 174 10.03 16.88 3.50
N PRO A 175 11.14 16.10 3.42
CA PRO A 175 11.83 15.61 4.60
C PRO A 175 12.26 16.73 5.56
N ASP A 176 12.52 17.94 5.05
CA ASP A 176 12.92 19.10 5.84
C ASP A 176 11.80 19.61 6.77
N LEU A 177 10.56 19.18 6.55
CA LEU A 177 9.41 19.46 7.43
C LEU A 177 9.26 18.46 8.58
N THR A 178 10.28 17.62 8.81
CA THR A 178 10.36 16.68 9.91
C THR A 178 11.07 17.31 11.11
N GLU A 179 10.44 17.31 12.29
CA GLU A 179 11.00 17.97 13.48
C GLU A 179 11.99 17.10 14.27
N THR A 180 12.03 15.78 14.00
CA THR A 180 12.88 14.82 14.72
C THR A 180 14.04 14.34 13.86
N SER A 181 15.24 14.27 14.45
CA SER A 181 16.43 13.66 13.85
C SER A 181 16.87 12.46 14.69
N GLY A 182 17.45 11.46 14.03
CA GLY A 182 17.88 10.22 14.67
C GLY A 182 19.05 9.57 13.94
N LEU A 183 19.13 8.25 14.07
CA LEU A 183 20.23 7.49 13.47
C LEU A 183 20.01 7.31 11.97
N LYS A 184 21.12 7.36 11.24
CA LYS A 184 21.15 7.03 9.82
C LYS A 184 20.63 5.60 9.60
N PRO A 185 19.65 5.37 8.71
CA PRO A 185 19.18 4.02 8.41
C PRO A 185 20.31 3.10 7.93
N ILE A 186 20.22 1.83 8.30
CA ILE A 186 21.28 0.85 8.06
C ILE A 186 20.91 -0.06 6.89
N TRP A 187 21.84 -0.25 5.96
CA TRP A 187 21.73 -1.27 4.92
C TRP A 187 22.78 -2.37 5.09
N ILE A 188 22.31 -3.58 5.38
CA ILE A 188 23.13 -4.75 5.66
C ILE A 188 23.17 -5.66 4.45
N ARG A 189 24.38 -5.96 3.98
CA ARG A 189 24.62 -6.77 2.79
C ARG A 189 25.41 -8.01 3.16
N GLY A 190 24.83 -9.18 2.99
CA GLY A 190 25.48 -10.39 3.49
C GLY A 190 24.76 -11.68 3.18
N ARG A 191 25.26 -12.78 3.73
CA ARG A 191 24.52 -14.06 3.71
C ARG A 191 23.29 -13.96 4.61
N TYR A 192 22.17 -14.57 4.21
CA TYR A 192 20.91 -14.53 4.98
C TYR A 192 21.08 -14.99 6.44
N THR A 193 21.94 -15.97 6.71
CA THR A 193 22.29 -16.41 8.07
C THR A 193 22.91 -15.30 8.92
N ASN A 194 23.80 -14.50 8.33
CA ASN A 194 24.52 -13.44 9.01
C ASN A 194 23.61 -12.21 9.19
N GLN A 195 22.73 -11.95 8.23
CA GLN A 195 21.65 -10.96 8.36
C GLN A 195 20.73 -11.30 9.55
N LYS A 196 20.29 -12.56 9.68
CA LYS A 196 19.49 -13.03 10.83
C LYS A 196 20.24 -12.89 12.16
N GLN A 197 21.53 -13.22 12.19
CA GLN A 197 22.33 -13.05 13.40
C GLN A 197 22.44 -11.58 13.81
N TYR A 198 22.62 -10.67 12.86
CA TYR A 198 22.63 -9.24 13.13
C TYR A 198 21.29 -8.79 13.74
N LEU A 199 20.17 -9.17 13.12
CA LEU A 199 18.83 -8.88 13.64
C LEU A 199 18.69 -9.32 15.10
N LEU A 200 19.06 -10.56 15.42
CA LEU A 200 18.96 -11.10 16.78
C LEU A 200 19.87 -10.35 17.78
N ASN A 201 21.08 -9.97 17.37
CA ASN A 201 21.98 -9.19 18.21
C ASN A 201 21.41 -7.79 18.49
N THR A 202 20.81 -7.16 17.49
CA THR A 202 20.20 -5.83 17.65
C THR A 202 18.94 -5.89 18.51
N LEU A 203 18.10 -6.92 18.35
CA LEU A 203 16.94 -7.16 19.20
C LEU A 203 17.32 -7.28 20.68
N GLY A 204 18.46 -7.91 20.99
CA GLY A 204 18.97 -8.02 22.37
C GLY A 204 19.34 -6.68 23.03
N ASN A 205 19.45 -5.60 22.25
CA ASN A 205 19.76 -4.26 22.74
C ASN A 205 18.54 -3.32 22.79
N ILE A 206 17.35 -3.79 22.38
CA ILE A 206 16.12 -2.99 22.36
C ILE A 206 15.26 -3.41 23.56
N ASP A 207 14.72 -2.44 24.29
CA ASP A 207 13.75 -2.72 25.35
C ASP A 207 12.37 -2.99 24.74
N ILE A 208 12.14 -4.25 24.34
CA ILE A 208 10.89 -4.71 23.74
C ILE A 208 9.68 -4.64 24.70
N SER A 209 9.86 -4.24 25.96
CA SER A 209 8.73 -4.00 26.86
C SER A 209 8.10 -2.61 26.66
N THR A 210 8.87 -1.65 26.14
CA THR A 210 8.45 -0.26 25.93
C THR A 210 8.57 0.20 24.48
N GLU A 211 9.36 -0.49 23.68
CA GLU A 211 9.60 -0.15 22.28
C GLU A 211 9.10 -1.26 21.37
N SER A 212 8.47 -0.86 20.26
CA SER A 212 7.93 -1.80 19.29
C SER A 212 8.90 -2.05 18.14
N VAL A 213 9.01 -3.33 17.74
CA VAL A 213 9.88 -3.75 16.64
C VAL A 213 9.07 -4.42 15.55
N GLY A 214 9.03 -3.84 14.36
CA GLY A 214 8.45 -4.43 13.15
C GLY A 214 9.50 -5.21 12.35
N ILE A 215 9.34 -6.53 12.23
CA ILE A 215 10.17 -7.39 11.37
C ILE A 215 9.35 -7.75 10.13
N LEU A 216 9.70 -7.13 9.02
CA LEU A 216 8.95 -7.16 7.76
C LEU A 216 9.69 -8.02 6.74
N HIS A 217 8.95 -8.90 6.05
CA HIS A 217 9.49 -9.71 4.97
C HIS A 217 8.52 -9.76 3.77
N MET A 218 9.02 -10.04 2.56
CA MET A 218 8.17 -10.11 1.36
C MET A 218 7.25 -11.33 1.32
N ARG A 219 7.73 -12.48 1.84
CA ARG A 219 7.01 -13.76 1.80
C ARG A 219 6.54 -14.21 3.18
N MET A 220 5.30 -14.68 3.23
CA MET A 220 4.71 -15.26 4.44
C MET A 220 5.45 -16.51 4.95
N LEU A 221 6.13 -17.26 4.06
CA LEU A 221 6.92 -18.43 4.46
C LEU A 221 8.06 -18.04 5.42
N ASP A 222 8.86 -17.02 5.07
CA ASP A 222 9.97 -16.58 5.92
C ASP A 222 9.48 -15.83 7.16
N VAL A 223 8.35 -15.11 7.06
CA VAL A 223 7.66 -14.54 8.23
C VAL A 223 7.40 -15.63 9.27
N ASN A 224 6.87 -16.78 8.84
CA ASN A 224 6.59 -17.91 9.72
C ASN A 224 7.86 -18.57 10.27
N GLU A 225 8.91 -18.70 9.45
CA GLU A 225 10.21 -19.22 9.89
C GLU A 225 10.81 -18.32 10.98
N LEU A 226 10.87 -17.01 10.74
CA LEU A 226 11.41 -16.02 11.67
C LEU A 226 10.60 -15.99 12.97
N TYR A 227 9.27 -16.01 12.88
CA TYR A 227 8.39 -16.08 14.04
C TYR A 227 8.66 -17.33 14.89
N GLY A 228 8.71 -18.52 14.27
CA GLY A 228 9.03 -19.76 14.98
C GLY A 228 10.41 -19.73 15.62
N LYS A 229 11.40 -19.14 14.93
CA LYS A 229 12.75 -19.00 15.46
C LYS A 229 12.80 -18.08 16.68
N LEU A 230 12.12 -16.93 16.65
CA LEU A 230 12.05 -16.00 17.78
C LEU A 230 11.38 -16.64 19.00
N ARG A 231 10.26 -17.34 18.81
CA ARG A 231 9.63 -18.12 19.89
C ARG A 231 10.57 -19.17 20.48
N SER A 232 11.32 -19.89 19.64
CA SER A 232 12.28 -20.89 20.12
C SER A 232 13.46 -20.30 20.91
N LEU A 233 13.74 -19.02 20.73
CA LEU A 233 14.79 -18.29 21.43
C LEU A 233 14.29 -17.61 22.72
N GLY A 234 13.01 -17.77 23.08
CA GLY A 234 12.43 -17.23 24.31
C GLY A 234 11.85 -15.81 24.17
N TYR A 235 11.65 -15.30 22.95
CA TYR A 235 10.93 -14.04 22.75
C TYR A 235 9.42 -14.29 22.89
N ASP A 236 8.91 -14.21 24.11
CA ASP A 236 7.49 -14.45 24.39
C ASP A 236 6.57 -13.30 23.94
N ASN A 237 7.08 -12.06 23.93
CA ASN A 237 6.40 -10.86 23.45
C ASN A 237 6.58 -10.68 21.93
N CYS A 238 6.40 -11.74 21.15
CA CYS A 238 6.37 -11.65 19.69
C CYS A 238 5.01 -12.03 19.11
N PHE A 239 4.55 -11.24 18.14
CA PHE A 239 3.22 -11.32 17.55
C PHE A 239 3.33 -11.50 16.04
N LEU A 240 2.50 -12.38 15.50
CA LEU A 240 2.40 -12.62 14.09
C LEU A 240 1.18 -11.87 13.55
N LEU A 241 1.41 -10.89 12.68
CA LEU A 241 0.35 -10.08 12.09
C LEU A 241 -0.15 -10.80 10.84
N ARG A 242 -1.30 -11.47 10.97
CA ARG A 242 -1.92 -12.25 9.88
C ARG A 242 -3.24 -11.69 9.40
N ASP A 243 -4.06 -11.10 10.27
CA ASP A 243 -5.16 -10.15 10.00
C ASP A 243 -5.73 -9.69 11.37
N GLU A 244 -6.18 -8.44 11.44
CA GLU A 244 -6.83 -7.60 12.50
C GLU A 244 -6.75 -7.93 14.01
N ASP A 245 -6.62 -9.18 14.44
CA ASP A 245 -6.75 -9.61 15.84
C ASP A 245 -5.58 -9.20 16.76
N ASN A 246 -4.45 -8.73 16.19
CA ASN A 246 -3.24 -8.38 16.95
C ASN A 246 -2.91 -6.87 16.94
N LEU A 247 -3.86 -6.01 16.54
CA LEU A 247 -3.73 -4.55 16.44
C LEU A 247 -3.71 -3.82 17.80
N LYS A 248 -3.26 -4.45 18.88
CA LYS A 248 -3.03 -3.72 20.14
C LYS A 248 -1.91 -2.71 19.90
N ASP A 249 -2.17 -1.45 20.29
CA ASP A 249 -1.23 -0.33 20.22
C ASP A 249 0.20 -0.82 20.37
N ALA A 250 0.99 -0.72 19.28
CA ALA A 250 2.37 -1.16 19.19
C ALA A 250 3.28 -0.30 20.09
N SER A 251 3.03 -0.41 21.39
CA SER A 251 3.66 0.28 22.51
C SER A 251 4.75 -0.58 23.17
N GLY A 252 5.00 -1.77 22.61
CA GLY A 252 6.03 -2.71 23.02
C GLY A 252 5.87 -4.04 22.28
N GLY A 253 6.98 -4.75 22.07
CA GLY A 253 7.00 -6.12 21.54
C GLY A 253 7.50 -6.24 20.11
N ILE A 254 7.64 -7.48 19.66
CA ILE A 254 8.17 -7.81 18.34
C ILE A 254 7.04 -8.27 17.43
N TYR A 255 6.75 -7.50 16.39
CA TYR A 255 5.70 -7.77 15.43
C TYR A 255 6.33 -8.27 14.13
N ILE A 256 5.93 -9.45 13.68
CA ILE A 256 6.48 -10.08 12.47
C ILE A 256 5.36 -10.19 11.44
N SER A 257 5.61 -9.69 10.22
CA SER A 257 4.57 -9.62 9.19
C SER A 257 5.14 -9.57 7.79
N THR A 258 4.24 -9.67 6.80
CA THR A 258 4.60 -9.26 5.45
C THR A 258 4.64 -7.73 5.34
N LEU A 259 5.31 -7.18 4.31
CA LEU A 259 5.26 -5.74 4.04
C LEU A 259 3.83 -5.24 3.82
N HIS A 260 2.95 -6.05 3.21
CA HIS A 260 1.56 -5.68 2.98
C HIS A 260 0.77 -5.60 4.29
N SER A 261 0.92 -6.60 5.16
CA SER A 261 0.21 -6.69 6.44
C SER A 261 0.65 -5.64 7.46
N ALA A 262 1.77 -4.95 7.21
CA ALA A 262 2.25 -3.88 8.09
C ALA A 262 1.55 -2.53 7.84
N LYS A 263 0.72 -2.42 6.80
CA LYS A 263 0.03 -1.17 6.47
C LYS A 263 -0.88 -0.74 7.64
N GLY A 264 -0.90 0.56 7.93
CA GLY A 264 -1.68 1.13 9.04
C GLY A 264 -1.04 0.97 10.41
N LEU A 265 0.05 0.19 10.52
CA LEU A 265 0.82 0.05 11.75
C LEU A 265 2.02 1.00 11.76
N GLU A 266 2.64 1.20 12.91
CA GLU A 266 3.88 1.95 13.07
C GLU A 266 4.71 1.33 14.21
N PHE A 267 6.04 1.34 14.07
CA PHE A 267 6.95 0.72 15.02
C PHE A 267 8.11 1.65 15.35
N ASP A 268 8.63 1.59 16.57
CA ASP A 268 9.85 2.31 16.94
C ASP A 268 11.04 1.89 16.06
N HIS A 269 11.20 0.59 15.88
CA HIS A 269 12.27 0.00 15.08
C HIS A 269 11.70 -0.87 13.97
N VAL A 270 12.18 -0.71 12.74
CA VAL A 270 11.76 -1.58 11.62
C VAL A 270 12.96 -2.27 10.99
N PHE A 271 12.81 -3.57 10.78
CA PHE A 271 13.71 -4.42 10.04
C PHE A 271 13.01 -4.94 8.78
N ILE A 272 13.47 -4.52 7.61
CA ILE A 272 13.06 -5.11 6.33
C ILE A 272 14.09 -6.18 5.98
N VAL A 273 13.74 -7.43 6.18
CA VAL A 273 14.68 -8.56 6.10
C VAL A 273 14.64 -9.17 4.70
N GLY A 274 15.81 -9.48 4.14
CA GLY A 274 15.95 -10.27 2.90
C GLY A 274 15.35 -9.62 1.66
N TYR A 275 15.50 -8.31 1.49
CA TYR A 275 14.89 -7.56 0.40
C TYR A 275 15.66 -7.71 -0.93
N ASP A 276 15.47 -8.87 -1.57
CA ASP A 276 16.21 -9.32 -2.75
C ASP A 276 15.36 -9.34 -4.03
N ASP A 277 15.99 -9.24 -5.21
CA ASP A 277 15.37 -9.28 -6.57
C ASP A 277 14.68 -10.62 -6.88
N PHE A 278 14.96 -11.66 -6.11
CA PHE A 278 14.23 -12.93 -6.20
C PHE A 278 12.81 -12.81 -5.62
N PHE A 279 12.61 -11.91 -4.65
CA PHE A 279 11.33 -11.68 -3.94
C PHE A 279 10.62 -10.41 -4.39
N ALA A 280 11.37 -9.39 -4.79
CA ALA A 280 10.86 -8.17 -5.40
C ALA A 280 10.86 -8.28 -6.93
N PRO A 281 10.01 -7.56 -7.67
CA PRO A 281 9.99 -7.61 -9.13
C PRO A 281 11.33 -7.13 -9.71
N GLY A 282 12.02 -8.06 -10.35
CA GLY A 282 13.33 -7.89 -10.98
C GLY A 282 13.55 -8.97 -12.04
N PRO A 283 14.70 -8.95 -12.75
CA PRO A 283 14.99 -9.89 -13.84
C PRO A 283 14.91 -11.37 -13.42
N ASN A 284 15.17 -11.63 -12.14
CA ASN A 284 15.20 -12.97 -11.55
C ASN A 284 14.01 -13.23 -10.61
N SER A 285 12.96 -12.39 -10.64
CA SER A 285 11.76 -12.57 -9.84
C SER A 285 10.98 -13.81 -10.28
N LEU A 286 10.39 -14.53 -9.32
CA LEU A 286 9.44 -15.60 -9.59
C LEU A 286 8.19 -15.11 -10.35
N SER A 287 7.92 -13.80 -10.35
CA SER A 287 6.86 -13.16 -11.12
C SER A 287 7.39 -12.60 -12.46
N HIS A 288 7.14 -13.31 -13.57
CA HIS A 288 7.51 -12.89 -14.93
C HIS A 288 6.72 -11.68 -15.50
N ARG A 289 5.93 -10.96 -14.69
CA ARG A 289 5.14 -9.80 -15.14
C ARG A 289 5.70 -8.51 -14.55
N SER A 290 6.79 -8.01 -15.12
CA SER A 290 7.35 -6.69 -14.75
C SER A 290 6.73 -5.58 -15.59
N THR A 291 5.43 -5.34 -15.45
CA THR A 291 4.83 -4.11 -16.02
C THR A 291 5.31 -2.90 -15.22
N SER A 292 5.33 -1.72 -15.84
CA SER A 292 5.62 -0.45 -15.14
C SER A 292 4.72 -0.23 -13.93
N ALA A 293 3.46 -0.68 -14.01
CA ALA A 293 2.51 -0.65 -12.91
C ALA A 293 2.90 -1.57 -11.74
N HIS A 294 3.30 -2.81 -12.01
CA HIS A 294 3.77 -3.72 -10.96
C HIS A 294 5.03 -3.20 -10.27
N LEU A 295 5.96 -2.60 -11.02
CA LEU A 295 7.17 -2.00 -10.46
C LEU A 295 6.83 -0.80 -9.56
N SER A 296 5.93 0.07 -10.00
CA SER A 296 5.46 1.21 -9.20
C SER A 296 4.80 0.76 -7.90
N ALA A 297 3.92 -0.26 -7.95
CA ALA A 297 3.27 -0.80 -6.76
C ALA A 297 4.26 -1.35 -5.72
N HIS A 298 5.31 -2.07 -6.17
CA HIS A 298 6.33 -2.60 -5.26
C HIS A 298 7.25 -1.53 -4.69
N ARG A 299 7.53 -0.46 -5.45
CA ARG A 299 8.23 0.71 -4.92
C ARG A 299 7.42 1.37 -3.80
N LYS A 300 6.11 1.57 -4.01
CA LYS A 300 5.21 2.12 -3.00
C LYS A 300 5.05 1.21 -1.79
N LEU A 301 5.11 -0.12 -2.00
CA LEU A 301 5.15 -1.09 -0.91
C LEU A 301 6.42 -0.93 -0.05
N LEU A 302 7.59 -0.81 -0.68
CA LEU A 302 8.84 -0.55 0.04
C LEU A 302 8.82 0.80 0.76
N TYR A 303 8.32 1.85 0.09
CA TYR A 303 8.11 3.16 0.71
C TYR A 303 7.20 3.06 1.95
N THR A 304 6.09 2.33 1.85
CA THR A 304 5.17 2.12 2.96
C THR A 304 5.86 1.40 4.12
N ALA A 305 6.64 0.36 3.82
CA ALA A 305 7.41 -0.40 4.82
C ALA A 305 8.49 0.44 5.51
N ILE A 306 9.21 1.29 4.76
CA ILE A 306 10.20 2.23 5.29
C ILE A 306 9.54 3.24 6.24
N THR A 307 8.42 3.82 5.83
CA THR A 307 7.70 4.85 6.60
C THR A 307 6.98 4.31 7.84
N ARG A 308 6.97 2.98 8.05
CA ARG A 308 6.53 2.36 9.31
C ARG A 308 7.48 2.62 10.48
N ALA A 309 8.74 2.97 10.19
CA ALA A 309 9.77 3.15 11.19
C ALA A 309 9.70 4.54 11.81
N ARG A 310 9.58 4.63 13.15
CA ARG A 310 9.58 5.92 13.87
C ARG A 310 10.98 6.38 14.25
N LYS A 311 11.83 5.49 14.79
CA LYS A 311 13.16 5.83 15.33
C LYS A 311 14.32 5.27 14.53
N THR A 312 14.28 3.98 14.16
CA THR A 312 15.38 3.35 13.41
C THR A 312 14.88 2.42 12.32
N LEU A 313 15.59 2.41 11.19
CA LEU A 313 15.32 1.54 10.07
C LEU A 313 16.57 0.71 9.73
N THR A 314 16.39 -0.60 9.57
CA THR A 314 17.41 -1.51 9.04
C THR A 314 16.83 -2.28 7.86
N ILE A 315 17.54 -2.28 6.73
CA ILE A 315 17.21 -3.07 5.55
C ILE A 315 18.31 -4.09 5.34
N THR A 316 17.97 -5.35 5.11
CA THR A 316 18.96 -6.41 4.82
C THR A 316 18.74 -6.99 3.43
N SER A 317 19.83 -7.34 2.75
CA SER A 317 19.79 -7.94 1.42
C SER A 317 21.01 -8.82 1.16
N SER A 318 20.89 -9.72 0.19
CA SER A 318 22.00 -10.47 -0.38
C SER A 318 22.99 -9.55 -1.09
N ILE A 319 24.27 -9.93 -1.15
CA ILE A 319 25.33 -9.06 -1.70
C ILE A 319 25.14 -8.81 -3.20
N ASN A 320 24.75 -9.86 -3.94
CA ASN A 320 24.68 -9.86 -5.41
C ASN A 320 23.26 -9.88 -5.96
N GLU A 321 22.26 -10.12 -5.12
CA GLU A 321 20.86 -10.35 -5.52
C GLU A 321 19.90 -9.35 -4.88
N TYR A 322 20.42 -8.24 -4.34
CA TYR A 322 19.60 -7.21 -3.72
C TYR A 322 18.66 -6.55 -4.71
N SER A 323 17.48 -6.14 -4.23
CA SER A 323 16.45 -5.60 -5.11
C SER A 323 16.90 -4.34 -5.86
N ARG A 324 16.47 -4.19 -7.12
CA ARG A 324 16.62 -2.94 -7.89
C ARG A 324 16.16 -1.70 -7.13
N PHE A 325 15.15 -1.79 -6.28
CA PHE A 325 14.63 -0.63 -5.53
C PHE A 325 15.63 -0.11 -4.50
N LEU A 326 16.51 -0.96 -3.98
CA LEU A 326 17.60 -0.51 -3.10
C LEU A 326 18.68 0.27 -3.86
N LYS A 327 18.76 0.14 -5.20
CA LYS A 327 19.61 0.99 -6.05
C LYS A 327 18.99 2.36 -6.32
N GLU A 328 17.67 2.49 -6.14
CA GLU A 328 16.95 3.76 -6.32
C GLU A 328 17.05 4.65 -5.08
N ILE A 329 17.46 4.10 -3.93
CA ILE A 329 17.75 4.85 -2.70
C ILE A 329 19.13 5.52 -2.80
N ASP A 330 19.23 6.77 -2.38
CA ASP A 330 20.55 7.43 -2.27
C ASP A 330 21.39 6.76 -1.17
N ILE A 331 22.48 6.12 -1.59
CA ILE A 331 23.40 5.40 -0.72
C ILE A 331 24.04 6.30 0.35
N ASN A 332 24.16 7.60 0.09
CA ASN A 332 24.70 8.55 1.06
C ASN A 332 23.76 8.78 2.24
N LEU A 333 22.49 8.39 2.12
CA LEU A 333 21.51 8.42 3.21
C LEU A 333 21.51 7.13 4.03
N LEU A 334 22.27 6.11 3.62
CA LEU A 334 22.39 4.82 4.33
C LEU A 334 23.76 4.63 4.98
N GLN A 335 23.80 3.96 6.12
CA GLN A 335 25.02 3.33 6.66
C GLN A 335 25.11 1.90 6.13
N THR A 336 26.09 1.61 5.28
CA THR A 336 26.25 0.26 4.69
C THR A 336 27.16 -0.61 5.54
N ILE A 337 26.70 -1.81 5.89
CA ILE A 337 27.46 -2.83 6.62
C ILE A 337 27.49 -4.11 5.79
N ARG A 338 28.66 -4.77 5.70
CA ARG A 338 28.79 -6.09 5.08
C ARG A 338 28.92 -7.17 6.15
N VAL A 339 28.12 -8.23 6.07
CA VAL A 339 28.07 -9.31 7.07
C VAL A 339 28.16 -10.71 6.48
#